data_AF-A0A2V9PAY2-F1
#
_entry.id   AF-A0A2V9PAY2-F1
#
_cell.length_a   1.000
_cell.length_b   1.000
_cell.length_c   1.000
_cell.angle_alpha   90.00
_cell.angle_beta   90.00
_cell.angle_gamma   90.00
#
_symmetry.space_group_name_H-M   'P 1'
#
loop_
_entity.id
_entity.type
_entity.pdbx_description
1 polymer ?
#
loop_
_entity_poly.entity_id
_entity_poly.type
_entity_poly.pdbx_seq_one_letter_code
_entity_poly.pdbx_strand_id
1 'polypeptide(L)'
;MDAPQAERERVFDAFRHWGYLEADLDPLGFLAPVPHPELQLEGEFAQEARNFYCSTVGVEFMHIPDPERRRWIQERLEAEPAPVDQERALDQLIRADLFELVLQQRYLGTKRFSLEGVTALIPLVDEILDGAGQYGAVELVMGMSHRGRLNVVAHIAKRAPEEV
;
A
#
# COMPACT_ATOMS: atom_id res chain seq x y z
N MET A 1 -1.77 36.20 3.26
CA MET A 1 -2.09 34.95 2.55
C MET A 1 -3.00 35.32 1.41
N ASP A 2 -2.64 34.99 0.18
CA ASP A 2 -3.51 35.19 -0.98
C ASP A 2 -4.77 34.32 -0.84
N ALA A 3 -5.93 34.86 -1.21
CA ALA A 3 -7.22 34.18 -1.06
C ALA A 3 -7.26 32.75 -1.66
N PRO A 4 -6.66 32.48 -2.85
CA PRO A 4 -6.58 31.13 -3.41
C PRO A 4 -5.79 30.13 -2.56
N GLN A 5 -4.73 30.58 -1.87
CA GLN A 5 -3.90 29.69 -1.06
C GLN A 5 -4.60 29.30 0.25
N ALA A 6 -5.34 30.24 0.85
CA ALA A 6 -6.16 29.96 2.03
C ALA A 6 -7.31 29.00 1.70
N GLU A 7 -7.89 29.11 0.51
CA GLU A 7 -8.91 28.19 0.03
C GLU A 7 -8.36 26.78 -0.19
N ARG A 8 -7.22 26.64 -0.89
CA ARG A 8 -6.57 25.34 -1.09
C ARG A 8 -6.28 24.65 0.25
N GLU A 9 -5.70 25.37 1.20
CA GLU A 9 -5.36 24.80 2.51
C GLU A 9 -6.60 24.31 3.26
N ARG A 10 -7.69 25.08 3.26
CA ARG A 10 -8.96 24.68 3.87
C ARG A 10 -9.52 23.41 3.25
N VAL A 11 -9.49 23.30 1.92
CA VAL A 11 -9.98 22.12 1.20
C VAL A 11 -9.11 20.91 1.53
N PHE A 12 -7.79 21.04 1.40
CA PHE A 12 -6.84 19.97 1.68
C PHE A 12 -6.91 19.47 3.13
N ASP A 13 -7.11 20.38 4.10
CA ASP A 13 -7.23 19.99 5.51
C ASP A 13 -8.40 19.04 5.76
N ALA A 14 -9.55 19.24 5.09
CA ALA A 14 -10.68 18.31 5.18
C ALA A 14 -10.32 16.91 4.65
N PHE A 15 -9.65 16.84 3.50
CA PHE A 15 -9.21 15.56 2.90
C PHE A 15 -8.10 14.87 3.71
N ARG A 16 -7.19 15.61 4.34
CA ARG A 16 -6.17 15.05 5.24
C ARG A 16 -6.79 14.37 6.46
N HIS A 17 -7.89 14.90 6.98
CA HIS A 17 -8.59 14.32 8.13
C HIS A 17 -9.48 13.15 7.75
N TRP A 18 -10.22 13.26 6.64
CA TRP A 18 -11.33 12.36 6.35
C TRP A 18 -11.23 11.59 5.04
N GLY A 19 -10.28 11.92 4.16
CA GLY A 19 -10.22 11.38 2.80
C GLY A 19 -10.17 9.86 2.72
N TYR A 20 -9.55 9.22 3.72
CA TYR A 20 -9.49 7.75 3.85
C TYR A 20 -10.87 7.07 3.91
N LEU A 21 -11.92 7.79 4.35
CA LEU A 21 -13.30 7.28 4.38
C LEU A 21 -13.89 7.12 2.98
N GLU A 22 -13.45 7.98 2.05
CA GLU A 22 -13.89 7.99 0.65
C GLU A 22 -12.90 7.26 -0.28
N ALA A 23 -11.88 6.58 0.25
CA ALA A 23 -10.89 5.84 -0.52
C ALA A 23 -11.42 4.50 -1.08
N ASP A 24 -10.92 4.11 -2.24
CA ASP A 24 -11.26 2.86 -2.94
C ASP A 24 -10.36 1.70 -2.47
N LEU A 25 -10.69 1.14 -1.31
CA LEU A 25 -9.83 0.18 -0.61
C LEU A 25 -10.18 -1.29 -0.85
N ASP A 26 -11.40 -1.58 -1.30
CA ASP A 26 -11.88 -2.96 -1.45
C ASP A 26 -11.67 -3.46 -2.89
N PRO A 27 -10.69 -4.34 -3.14
CA PRO A 27 -10.43 -4.86 -4.48
C PRO A 27 -11.58 -5.71 -5.03
N LEU A 28 -12.55 -6.11 -4.20
CA LEU A 28 -13.72 -6.88 -4.61
C LEU A 28 -14.94 -5.98 -4.90
N GLY A 29 -14.88 -4.70 -4.54
CA GLY A 29 -15.95 -3.73 -4.75
C GLY A 29 -17.24 -4.01 -3.96
N PHE A 30 -17.16 -4.77 -2.87
CA PHE A 30 -18.31 -5.06 -2.00
C PHE A 30 -18.55 -3.97 -0.96
N LEU A 31 -17.48 -3.29 -0.54
CA LEU A 31 -17.53 -2.17 0.39
C LEU A 31 -17.56 -0.86 -0.40
N ALA A 32 -18.63 -0.10 -0.20
CA ALA A 32 -18.71 1.26 -0.70
C ALA A 32 -17.93 2.21 0.23
N PRO A 33 -17.24 3.23 -0.30
CA PRO A 33 -16.67 4.29 0.51
C PRO A 33 -17.76 4.99 1.33
N VAL A 34 -17.40 5.48 2.52
CA VAL A 34 -18.31 6.13 3.46
C VAL A 34 -18.30 7.63 3.18
N PRO A 35 -19.39 8.22 2.65
CA PRO A 35 -19.41 9.64 2.35
C PRO A 35 -19.27 10.48 3.62
N HIS A 36 -18.45 11.53 3.56
CA HIS A 36 -18.27 12.44 4.69
C HIS A 36 -18.76 13.86 4.36
N PRO A 37 -19.56 14.52 5.23
CA PRO A 37 -20.11 15.85 4.95
C PRO A 37 -19.06 16.91 4.60
N GLU A 38 -17.88 16.86 5.24
CA GLU A 38 -16.78 17.81 4.99
C GLU A 38 -16.07 17.58 3.65
N LEU A 39 -16.30 16.44 3.00
CA LEU A 39 -15.75 16.10 1.69
C LEU A 39 -16.73 16.40 0.56
N GLN A 40 -17.91 16.97 0.83
CA GLN A 40 -18.86 17.45 -0.18
C GLN A 40 -18.40 18.79 -0.79
N LEU A 41 -17.16 18.80 -1.28
CA LEU A 41 -16.48 19.92 -1.90
C LEU A 41 -16.26 19.62 -3.38
N GLU A 42 -16.47 20.65 -4.20
CA GLU A 42 -16.22 20.62 -5.65
C GLU A 42 -15.17 21.66 -6.04
N GLY A 43 -14.63 21.53 -7.25
CA GLY A 43 -13.61 22.42 -7.81
C GLY A 43 -12.24 21.76 -7.94
N GLU A 44 -11.28 22.50 -8.51
CA GLU A 44 -9.96 21.98 -8.88
C GLU A 44 -9.18 21.45 -7.67
N PHE A 45 -9.15 22.19 -6.55
CA PHE A 45 -8.46 21.76 -5.33
C PHE A 45 -9.10 20.52 -4.69
N ALA A 46 -10.41 20.37 -4.77
CA ALA A 46 -11.08 19.18 -4.24
C ALA A 46 -10.75 17.95 -5.10
N GLN A 47 -10.69 18.11 -6.43
CA GLN A 47 -10.27 17.04 -7.32
C GLN A 47 -8.81 16.64 -7.11
N GLU A 48 -7.92 17.62 -6.92
CA GLU A 48 -6.51 17.39 -6.60
C GLU A 48 -6.38 16.61 -5.28
N ALA A 49 -7.07 17.07 -4.21
CA ALA A 49 -7.02 16.41 -2.91
C ALA A 49 -7.63 14.99 -2.93
N ARG A 50 -8.69 14.75 -3.70
CA ARG A 50 -9.25 13.40 -3.91
C ARG A 50 -8.23 12.45 -4.53
N ASN A 51 -7.43 12.91 -5.49
CA ASN A 51 -6.41 12.07 -6.12
C ASN A 51 -5.35 11.60 -5.10
N PHE A 52 -5.04 12.43 -4.10
CA PHE A 52 -4.08 12.07 -3.04
C PHE A 52 -4.68 11.21 -1.94
N TYR A 53 -5.91 11.51 -1.48
CA TYR A 53 -6.44 10.95 -0.24
C TYR A 53 -7.61 9.97 -0.40
N CYS A 54 -8.18 9.84 -1.61
CA CYS A 54 -9.35 9.02 -1.89
C CYS A 54 -9.13 8.02 -3.05
N SER A 55 -7.88 7.65 -3.34
CA SER A 55 -7.57 6.68 -4.40
C SER A 55 -7.55 5.24 -3.85
N THR A 56 -6.73 4.37 -4.43
CA THR A 56 -6.51 2.99 -3.97
C THR A 56 -5.68 2.89 -2.68
N VAL A 57 -5.29 4.04 -2.10
CA VAL A 57 -4.61 4.15 -0.82
C VAL A 57 -5.37 5.15 0.06
N GLY A 58 -5.76 4.72 1.26
CA GLY A 58 -6.35 5.55 2.29
C GLY A 58 -5.33 5.76 3.41
N VAL A 59 -5.13 7.01 3.83
CA VAL A 59 -4.12 7.36 4.83
C VAL A 59 -4.76 8.08 6.00
N GLU A 60 -4.53 7.55 7.20
CA GLU A 60 -4.87 8.20 8.46
C GLU A 60 -3.58 8.63 9.16
N PHE A 61 -3.38 9.94 9.30
CA PHE A 61 -2.17 10.47 9.95
C PHE A 61 -2.41 11.73 10.79
N MET A 62 -3.56 12.39 10.66
CA MET A 62 -3.86 13.61 11.40
C MET A 62 -4.00 13.39 12.92
N HIS A 63 -4.21 12.15 13.35
CA HIS A 63 -4.19 11.74 14.76
C HIS A 63 -2.79 11.78 15.40
N ILE A 64 -1.71 11.90 14.60
CA ILE A 64 -0.33 12.02 15.10
C ILE A 64 -0.18 13.39 15.78
N PRO A 65 0.20 13.46 17.07
CA PRO A 65 0.29 14.75 17.78
C PRO A 65 1.37 15.69 17.23
N ASP A 66 2.47 15.12 16.75
CA ASP A 66 3.65 15.82 16.28
C ASP A 66 3.37 16.53 14.92
N PRO A 67 3.38 17.87 14.86
CA PRO A 67 3.15 18.61 13.63
C PRO A 67 4.23 18.40 12.56
N GLU A 68 5.49 18.17 12.96
CA GLU A 68 6.58 17.97 12.00
C GLU A 68 6.42 16.62 11.30
N ARG A 69 6.02 15.57 12.04
CA ARG A 69 5.71 14.26 11.44
C ARG A 69 4.53 14.33 10.50
N ARG A 70 3.46 15.05 10.87
CA ARG A 70 2.30 15.24 9.98
C ARG A 70 2.72 15.96 8.69
N ARG A 71 3.52 17.01 8.80
CA ARG A 71 4.05 17.74 7.64
C ARG A 71 4.91 16.84 6.75
N TRP A 72 5.78 16.01 7.33
CA TRP A 72 6.62 15.07 6.60
C TRP A 72 5.80 14.06 5.77
N ILE A 73 4.66 13.61 6.31
CA ILE A 73 3.72 12.72 5.60
C ILE A 73 3.00 13.50 4.49
N GLN A 74 2.49 14.70 4.78
CA GLN A 74 1.80 15.57 3.82
C GLN A 74 2.68 15.85 2.59
N GLU A 75 3.92 16.27 2.82
CA GLU A 75 4.87 16.59 1.74
C GLU A 75 5.19 15.40 0.84
N ARG A 76 5.07 14.16 1.34
CA ARG A 76 5.29 12.93 0.56
C ARG A 76 4.05 12.48 -0.19
N LEU A 77 2.88 12.59 0.43
CA LEU A 77 1.62 12.19 -0.19
C LEU A 77 1.19 13.18 -1.28
N GLU A 78 1.38 14.48 -1.04
CA GLU A 78 0.99 15.57 -1.95
C GLU A 78 2.08 15.87 -3.01
N ALA A 79 3.06 14.98 -3.16
CA ALA A 79 4.11 15.06 -4.17
C ALA A 79 3.83 14.11 -5.34
N GLU A 80 4.53 14.33 -6.45
CA GLU A 80 4.49 13.41 -7.58
C GLU A 80 5.10 12.05 -7.16
N PRO A 81 4.39 10.93 -7.41
CA PRO A 81 4.87 9.62 -7.00
C PRO A 81 6.16 9.25 -7.74
N ALA A 82 7.04 8.53 -7.04
CA ALA A 82 8.25 7.99 -7.66
C ALA A 82 7.88 7.01 -8.79
N PRO A 83 8.69 6.91 -9.85
CA PRO A 83 8.47 5.93 -10.90
C PRO A 83 8.54 4.52 -10.31
N VAL A 84 7.56 3.70 -10.68
CA VAL A 84 7.46 2.29 -10.25
C VAL A 84 7.96 1.39 -11.36
N ASP A 85 8.81 0.42 -11.02
CA ASP A 85 9.21 -0.66 -11.93
C ASP A 85 8.06 -1.68 -12.06
N GLN A 86 7.15 -1.41 -12.99
CA GLN A 86 5.97 -2.24 -13.21
C GLN A 86 6.34 -3.64 -13.74
N GLU A 87 7.43 -3.78 -14.49
CA GLU A 87 7.88 -5.07 -15.02
C GLU A 87 8.38 -5.97 -13.89
N ARG A 88 9.19 -5.44 -12.98
CA ARG A 88 9.63 -6.16 -11.79
C ARG A 88 8.47 -6.57 -10.90
N ALA A 89 7.54 -5.64 -10.61
CA ALA A 89 6.37 -5.95 -9.80
C ALA A 89 5.52 -7.06 -10.43
N LEU A 90 5.31 -7.02 -11.75
CA LEU A 90 4.57 -8.04 -12.48
C LEU A 90 5.28 -9.41 -12.44
N ASP A 91 6.59 -9.47 -12.67
CA ASP A 91 7.37 -10.72 -12.57
C ASP A 91 7.24 -11.35 -11.18
N GLN A 92 7.30 -10.54 -10.12
CA GLN A 92 7.15 -11.02 -8.75
C GLN A 92 5.74 -11.54 -8.45
N LEU A 93 4.70 -10.84 -8.92
CA LEU A 93 3.32 -11.31 -8.81
C LEU A 93 3.12 -12.64 -9.53
N ILE A 94 3.62 -12.77 -10.76
CA ILE A 94 3.54 -14.01 -11.54
C ILE A 94 4.24 -15.16 -10.82
N ARG A 95 5.44 -14.93 -10.28
CA ARG A 95 6.19 -15.96 -9.53
C ARG A 95 5.45 -16.39 -8.28
N ALA A 96 4.88 -15.45 -7.53
CA ALA A 96 4.10 -15.72 -6.33
C ALA A 96 2.88 -16.59 -6.65
N ASP A 97 2.12 -16.27 -7.69
CA ASP A 97 0.95 -17.04 -8.12
C ASP A 97 1.33 -18.43 -8.66
N LEU A 98 2.38 -18.53 -9.47
CA LEU A 98 2.86 -19.81 -10.01
C LEU A 98 3.32 -20.75 -8.90
N PHE A 99 3.96 -20.23 -7.86
CA PHE A 99 4.36 -21.03 -6.70
C PHE A 99 3.14 -21.65 -5.99
N GLU A 100 2.09 -20.86 -5.77
CA GLU A 100 0.85 -21.36 -5.16
C GLU A 100 0.16 -22.42 -6.04
N LEU A 101 0.15 -22.24 -7.37
CA LEU A 101 -0.38 -23.24 -8.31
C LEU A 101 0.40 -24.55 -8.27
N VAL A 102 1.73 -24.50 -8.19
CA VAL A 102 2.59 -25.69 -8.05
C VAL A 102 2.27 -26.42 -6.74
N LEU A 103 2.17 -25.69 -5.63
CA LEU A 103 1.82 -26.30 -4.34
C LEU A 103 0.45 -26.97 -4.39
N GLN A 104 -0.54 -26.32 -5.01
CA GLN A 104 -1.88 -26.87 -5.18
C GLN A 104 -1.88 -28.17 -6.00
N GLN A 105 -1.08 -28.25 -7.06
CA GLN A 105 -1.02 -29.43 -7.92
C GLN A 105 -0.24 -30.59 -7.29
N ARG A 106 0.86 -30.30 -6.58
CA ARG A 106 1.77 -31.31 -6.05
C ARG A 106 1.38 -31.84 -4.67
N TYR A 107 0.75 -31.02 -3.83
CA TYR A 107 0.48 -31.33 -2.42
C TYR A 107 -1.02 -31.28 -2.09
N LEU A 108 -1.81 -32.05 -2.84
CA LEU A 108 -3.26 -32.12 -2.70
C LEU A 108 -3.71 -32.45 -1.27
N GLY A 109 -4.68 -31.70 -0.76
CA GLY A 109 -5.25 -31.89 0.58
C GLY A 109 -4.39 -31.36 1.74
N THR A 110 -3.17 -30.87 1.48
CA THR A 110 -2.31 -30.29 2.51
C THR A 110 -2.70 -28.84 2.79
N LYS A 111 -2.81 -28.48 4.07
CA LYS A 111 -3.07 -27.10 4.49
C LYS A 111 -1.81 -26.26 4.28
N ARG A 112 -1.84 -25.33 3.31
CA ARG A 112 -0.72 -24.43 2.96
C ARG A 112 -0.91 -22.97 3.35
N PHE A 113 -2.13 -22.55 3.69
CA PHE A 113 -2.47 -21.16 4.02
C PHE A 113 -2.04 -20.16 2.93
N SER A 114 -2.52 -20.41 1.70
CA SER A 114 -2.16 -19.72 0.45
C SER A 114 -2.09 -18.20 0.53
N LEU A 115 -1.16 -17.60 -0.23
CA LEU A 115 -1.09 -16.15 -0.48
C LEU A 115 -2.07 -15.69 -1.58
N GLU A 116 -2.81 -16.58 -2.24
CA GLU A 116 -3.77 -16.20 -3.29
C GLU A 116 -4.74 -15.10 -2.81
N GLY A 117 -4.94 -14.10 -3.66
CA GLY A 117 -5.70 -12.88 -3.38
C GLY A 117 -4.93 -11.77 -2.65
N VAL A 118 -3.72 -12.05 -2.14
CA VAL A 118 -2.86 -11.07 -1.44
C VAL A 118 -1.40 -11.14 -1.90
N THR A 119 -1.16 -11.55 -3.16
CA THR A 119 0.19 -11.73 -3.73
C THR A 119 0.99 -10.43 -3.86
N ALA A 120 0.32 -9.28 -3.82
CA ALA A 120 0.95 -7.96 -3.69
C ALA A 120 1.86 -7.82 -2.45
N LEU A 121 1.75 -8.72 -1.47
CA LEU A 121 2.69 -8.80 -0.35
C LEU A 121 4.13 -9.00 -0.82
N ILE A 122 4.37 -9.76 -1.89
CA ILE A 122 5.73 -10.05 -2.37
C ILE A 122 6.43 -8.80 -2.90
N PRO A 123 5.89 -8.06 -3.90
CA PRO A 123 6.53 -6.83 -4.35
C PRO A 123 6.60 -5.77 -3.24
N LEU A 124 5.62 -5.70 -2.34
CA LEU A 124 5.65 -4.78 -1.20
C LEU A 124 6.86 -5.01 -0.29
N VAL A 125 7.09 -6.27 0.13
CA VAL A 125 8.21 -6.60 1.03
C VAL A 125 9.54 -6.44 0.32
N ASP A 126 9.60 -6.76 -0.97
CA ASP A 126 10.80 -6.57 -1.80
C ASP A 126 11.18 -5.09 -1.94
N GLU A 127 10.21 -4.20 -2.17
CA GLU A 127 10.45 -2.74 -2.21
C GLU A 127 10.88 -2.19 -0.84
N ILE A 128 10.29 -2.67 0.26
CA ILE A 128 10.73 -2.30 1.62
C ILE A 128 12.20 -2.68 1.84
N LEU A 129 12.62 -3.86 1.38
CA LEU A 129 13.99 -4.34 1.49
C LEU A 129 14.96 -3.49 0.66
N ASP A 130 14.60 -3.20 -0.60
CA ASP A 130 15.40 -2.35 -1.47
C ASP A 130 15.57 -0.95 -0.90
N GLY A 131 14.47 -0.33 -0.45
CA GLY A 131 14.50 0.96 0.22
C GLY A 131 15.37 0.92 1.48
N ALA A 132 15.17 -0.05 2.37
CA ALA A 132 15.98 -0.20 3.58
C ALA A 132 17.47 -0.37 3.27
N GLY A 133 17.81 -1.15 2.24
CA GLY A 133 19.19 -1.33 1.77
C GLY A 133 19.82 -0.03 1.28
N GLN A 134 19.07 0.81 0.56
CA GLN A 134 19.53 2.14 0.14
C GLN A 134 19.85 3.06 1.33
N TYR A 135 19.15 2.88 2.46
CA TYR A 135 19.42 3.58 3.72
C TYR A 135 20.48 2.89 4.61
N GLY A 136 21.15 1.85 4.11
CA GLY A 136 22.26 1.18 4.80
C GLY A 136 21.85 0.09 5.79
N ALA A 137 20.61 -0.39 5.74
CA ALA A 137 20.20 -1.57 6.51
C ALA A 137 20.95 -2.82 6.02
N VAL A 138 21.42 -3.65 6.97
CA VAL A 138 22.18 -4.87 6.69
C VAL A 138 21.48 -6.15 7.16
N GLU A 139 20.40 -6.00 7.93
CA GLU A 139 19.63 -7.12 8.48
C GLU A 139 18.14 -6.75 8.51
N LEU A 140 17.30 -7.73 8.14
CA LEU A 140 15.85 -7.65 8.31
C LEU A 140 15.40 -8.76 9.26
N VAL A 141 14.66 -8.40 10.29
CA VAL A 141 13.94 -9.34 11.15
C VAL A 141 12.45 -9.23 10.84
N MET A 142 11.86 -10.28 10.26
CA MET A 142 10.44 -10.32 9.90
C MET A 142 9.67 -11.33 10.75
N GLY A 143 8.69 -10.85 11.51
CA GLY A 143 7.68 -11.69 12.16
C GLY A 143 6.44 -11.83 11.28
N MET A 144 5.99 -13.06 11.00
CA MET A 144 4.78 -13.29 10.23
C MET A 144 3.99 -14.52 10.71
N SER A 145 2.68 -14.50 10.46
CA SER A 145 1.78 -15.64 10.68
C SER A 145 1.87 -16.65 9.53
N HIS A 146 0.82 -17.46 9.31
CA HIS A 146 0.80 -18.54 8.32
C HIS A 146 0.44 -18.10 6.88
N ARG A 147 -0.33 -17.02 6.71
CA ARG A 147 -0.83 -16.58 5.38
C ARG A 147 0.34 -16.24 4.46
N GLY A 148 0.51 -17.02 3.40
CA GLY A 148 1.55 -16.86 2.39
C GLY A 148 2.98 -17.02 2.90
N ARG A 149 3.18 -17.66 4.07
CA ARG A 149 4.51 -17.84 4.66
C ARG A 149 5.47 -18.62 3.76
N LEU A 150 4.99 -19.67 3.11
CA LEU A 150 5.81 -20.45 2.18
C LEU A 150 6.27 -19.59 0.99
N ASN A 151 5.37 -18.76 0.48
CA ASN A 151 5.63 -17.81 -0.61
C ASN A 151 6.70 -16.79 -0.22
N VAL A 152 6.57 -16.17 0.96
CA VAL A 152 7.57 -15.22 1.51
C VAL A 152 8.93 -15.90 1.71
N VAL A 153 8.97 -17.12 2.26
CA VAL A 153 10.23 -17.84 2.46
C VAL A 153 10.92 -18.16 1.12
N ALA A 154 10.16 -18.59 0.11
CA ALA A 154 10.71 -18.89 -1.21
C ALA A 154 11.17 -17.62 -1.95
N HIS A 155 10.37 -16.55 -1.94
CA HIS A 155 10.60 -15.39 -2.82
C HIS A 155 11.30 -14.20 -2.16
N ILE A 156 11.14 -14.00 -0.84
CA ILE A 156 11.79 -12.92 -0.08
C ILE A 156 13.05 -13.42 0.60
N ALA A 157 12.95 -14.50 1.39
CA ALA A 157 14.13 -15.09 2.02
C ALA A 157 15.02 -15.90 1.04
N LYS A 158 14.60 -16.01 -0.22
CA LYS A 158 15.30 -16.69 -1.32
C LYS A 158 15.72 -18.12 -0.97
N ARG A 159 14.93 -18.84 -0.15
CA ARG A 159 15.16 -20.26 0.08
C ARG A 159 14.76 -21.06 -1.14
N ALA A 160 15.50 -22.13 -1.42
CA ALA A 160 15.21 -23.01 -2.53
C ALA A 160 13.84 -23.67 -2.32
N PRO A 161 12.95 -23.74 -3.33
CA PRO A 161 11.61 -24.35 -3.18
C PRO A 161 11.62 -25.79 -2.65
N GLU A 162 12.70 -26.53 -2.86
CA GLU A 162 12.88 -27.89 -2.34
C GLU A 162 13.09 -27.93 -0.82
N GLU A 163 13.47 -26.80 -0.22
CA GLU A 163 13.71 -26.62 1.22
C GLU A 163 12.52 -25.97 1.95
N VAL A 164 11.45 -25.65 1.21
CA VAL A 164 10.22 -24.98 1.70
C VAL A 164 9.08 -26.00 1.84
#